data_AF-A0A2J0LN31-F1
#
_entry.id   AF-A0A2J0LN31-F1
#
_cell.length_a   1.000
_cell.length_b   1.000
_cell.length_c   1.000
_cell.angle_alpha   90.00
_cell.angle_beta   90.00
_cell.angle_gamma   90.00
#
_symmetry.space_group_name_H-M   'P 1'
#
loop_
_entity.id
_entity.type
_entity.pdbx_description
1 polymer ?
#
loop_
_entity_poly.entity_id
_entity_poly.type
_entity_poly.pdbx_seq_one_letter_code
_entity_poly.pdbx_strand_id
1 'polypeptide(L)'
;MFLMFYTTMSNRHNNVTLFFFTLLLHLFIMKGNFMSIAKVSSILASRIRTIRNSKGWTQSRLALEINVNPAYVSRIESCKKIPTVYMISRIAEAFEVEEYELLLDDAKLASPDYKKNKIINILKESSPSNINIYFPLISALHKDRKRKRK
;
A
#
# COMPACT_ATOMS: atom_id res chain seq x y z
N MET A 1 -41.76 7.69 43.73
CA MET A 1 -41.34 6.31 43.37
C MET A 1 -41.63 5.93 41.91
N PHE A 2 -42.61 6.54 41.22
CA PHE A 2 -42.92 6.24 39.81
C PHE A 2 -42.02 6.92 38.76
N LEU A 3 -41.44 8.10 39.06
CA LEU A 3 -40.52 8.78 38.11
C LEU A 3 -39.16 8.08 37.95
N MET A 4 -38.71 7.31 38.95
CA MET A 4 -37.43 6.59 38.89
C MET A 4 -37.50 5.33 38.01
N PHE A 5 -38.70 4.78 37.78
CA PHE A 5 -38.87 3.62 36.90
C PHE A 5 -38.89 4.02 35.41
N TYR A 6 -39.51 5.15 35.07
CA TYR A 6 -39.53 5.64 33.69
C TYR A 6 -38.14 6.00 33.17
N THR A 7 -37.28 6.60 34.01
CA THR A 7 -35.90 6.88 33.64
C THR A 7 -35.08 5.61 33.46
N THR A 8 -35.32 4.55 34.24
CA THR A 8 -34.63 3.25 34.06
C THR A 8 -35.14 2.41 32.87
N MET A 9 -36.42 2.48 32.52
CA MET A 9 -37.00 1.76 31.37
C MET A 9 -36.73 2.46 30.02
N SER A 10 -36.73 3.80 29.99
CA SER A 10 -36.39 4.60 28.80
C SER A 10 -34.90 4.47 28.42
N ASN A 11 -34.02 4.30 29.42
CA ASN A 11 -32.57 4.18 29.20
C ASN A 11 -32.17 2.86 28.51
N ARG A 12 -32.88 1.74 28.76
CA ARG A 12 -32.58 0.46 28.09
C ARG A 12 -32.83 0.50 26.59
N HIS A 13 -33.95 1.09 26.16
CA HIS A 13 -34.26 1.21 24.73
C HIS A 13 -33.34 2.19 24.02
N ASN A 14 -32.95 3.29 24.67
CA ASN A 14 -32.01 4.25 24.09
C ASN A 14 -30.61 3.63 23.91
N ASN A 15 -30.16 2.81 24.85
CA ASN A 15 -28.87 2.10 24.74
C ASN A 15 -28.88 1.05 23.62
N VAL A 16 -30.00 0.34 23.44
CA VAL A 16 -30.14 -0.64 22.36
C VAL A 16 -30.21 0.04 20.99
N THR A 17 -30.97 1.13 20.86
CA THR A 17 -31.04 1.91 19.61
C THR A 17 -29.70 2.57 19.29
N LEU A 18 -29.00 3.11 20.28
CA LEU A 18 -27.65 3.69 20.11
C LEU A 18 -26.64 2.59 19.75
N PHE A 19 -26.76 1.39 20.31
CA PHE A 19 -25.96 0.24 19.93
C PHE A 19 -26.19 -0.19 18.49
N PHE A 20 -27.44 -0.29 18.05
CA PHE A 20 -27.74 -0.60 16.64
C PHE A 20 -27.31 0.52 15.70
N PHE A 21 -27.45 1.78 16.08
CA PHE A 21 -26.99 2.93 15.29
C PHE A 21 -25.47 2.96 15.17
N THR A 22 -24.73 2.73 16.27
CA THR A 22 -23.26 2.64 16.26
C THR A 22 -22.76 1.40 15.52
N LEU A 23 -23.45 0.26 15.63
CA LEU A 23 -23.16 -0.94 14.86
C LEU A 23 -23.41 -0.72 13.37
N LEU A 24 -24.54 -0.10 12.99
CA LEU A 24 -24.84 0.25 11.61
C LEU A 24 -23.86 1.28 11.05
N LEU A 25 -23.47 2.27 11.85
CA LEU A 25 -22.44 3.25 11.49
C LEU A 25 -21.08 2.58 11.33
N HIS A 26 -20.71 1.66 12.22
CA HIS A 26 -19.48 0.87 12.12
C HIS A 26 -19.50 -0.06 10.90
N LEU A 27 -20.62 -0.71 10.61
CA LEU A 27 -20.79 -1.54 9.41
C LEU A 27 -20.77 -0.68 8.14
N PHE A 28 -21.34 0.52 8.17
CA PHE A 28 -21.30 1.49 7.08
C PHE A 28 -19.89 2.04 6.84
N ILE A 29 -19.13 2.34 7.91
CA ILE A 29 -17.72 2.74 7.85
C ILE A 29 -16.85 1.57 7.35
N MET A 30 -17.13 0.34 7.79
CA MET A 30 -16.43 -0.88 7.36
C MET A 30 -16.75 -1.30 5.92
N LYS A 31 -17.78 -0.73 5.27
CA LYS A 31 -18.02 -0.88 3.83
C LYS A 31 -17.00 -0.12 2.96
N GLY A 32 -15.99 0.54 3.55
CA GLY A 32 -14.87 1.06 2.79
C GLY A 32 -14.15 -0.07 2.05
N ASN A 33 -14.24 -0.08 0.71
CA ASN A 33 -13.63 -1.00 -0.26
C ASN A 33 -12.73 -2.10 0.35
N PHE A 34 -13.34 -3.10 0.97
CA PHE A 34 -12.58 -4.21 1.54
C PHE A 34 -11.91 -4.95 0.39
N MET A 35 -10.58 -4.93 0.38
CA MET A 35 -9.83 -5.60 -0.66
C MET A 35 -9.92 -7.11 -0.40
N SER A 36 -10.54 -7.84 -1.33
CA SER A 36 -10.60 -9.29 -1.21
C SER A 36 -9.19 -9.88 -1.25
N ILE A 37 -8.97 -10.99 -0.54
CA ILE A 37 -7.68 -11.69 -0.54
C ILE A 37 -7.22 -12.08 -1.96
N ALA A 38 -8.19 -12.38 -2.84
CA ALA A 38 -7.93 -12.65 -4.25
C ALA A 38 -7.38 -11.41 -4.97
N LYS A 39 -7.95 -10.22 -4.71
CA LYS A 39 -7.47 -8.96 -5.28
C LYS A 39 -6.07 -8.61 -4.78
N VAL A 40 -5.80 -8.79 -3.48
CA VAL A 40 -4.46 -8.59 -2.91
C VAL A 40 -3.44 -9.53 -3.58
N SER A 41 -3.76 -10.82 -3.68
CA SER A 41 -2.91 -11.82 -4.34
C SER A 41 -2.60 -11.44 -5.78
N SER A 42 -3.61 -10.98 -6.53
CA SER A 42 -3.43 -10.54 -7.92
C SER A 42 -2.52 -9.33 -8.06
N ILE A 43 -2.65 -8.33 -7.18
CA ILE A 43 -1.80 -7.14 -7.20
C ILE A 43 -0.36 -7.54 -6.91
N LEU A 44 -0.14 -8.32 -5.85
CA LEU A 44 1.17 -8.79 -5.44
C LEU A 44 1.85 -9.63 -6.54
N ALA A 45 1.13 -10.59 -7.11
CA ALA A 45 1.61 -11.45 -8.18
C ALA A 45 2.01 -10.65 -9.44
N SER A 46 1.17 -9.70 -9.84
CA SER A 46 1.45 -8.81 -10.97
C SER A 46 2.69 -7.95 -10.69
N ARG A 47 2.77 -7.36 -9.49
CA ARG A 47 3.84 -6.45 -9.13
C ARG A 47 5.20 -7.14 -9.07
N ILE A 48 5.26 -8.32 -8.47
CA ILE A 48 6.47 -9.16 -8.45
C ILE A 48 6.93 -9.45 -9.88
N ARG A 49 6.01 -9.86 -10.75
CA ARG A 49 6.33 -10.15 -12.16
C ARG A 49 6.85 -8.91 -12.89
N THR A 50 6.22 -7.76 -12.69
CA THR A 50 6.61 -6.49 -13.33
C THR A 50 8.03 -6.08 -12.94
N ILE A 51 8.35 -6.08 -11.64
CA ILE A 51 9.69 -5.70 -11.17
C ILE A 51 10.74 -6.74 -11.62
N ARG A 52 10.40 -8.03 -11.53
CA ARG A 52 11.27 -9.10 -12.02
C ARG A 52 11.62 -8.90 -13.50
N ASN A 53 10.62 -8.62 -14.33
CA ASN A 53 10.81 -8.41 -15.75
C ASN A 53 11.60 -7.12 -16.04
N SER A 54 11.37 -6.03 -15.30
CA SER A 54 12.13 -4.78 -15.48
C SER A 54 13.62 -4.94 -15.14
N LYS A 55 13.96 -5.87 -14.24
CA LYS A 55 15.35 -6.27 -13.96
C LYS A 55 15.90 -7.33 -14.93
N GLY A 56 15.09 -7.84 -15.87
CA GLY A 56 15.48 -8.92 -16.80
C GLY A 56 15.65 -10.29 -16.13
N TRP A 57 15.06 -10.50 -14.94
CA TRP A 57 15.25 -11.71 -14.16
C TRP A 57 14.28 -12.82 -14.58
N THR A 58 14.73 -14.08 -14.53
CA THR A 58 13.84 -15.24 -14.64
C THR A 58 13.20 -15.57 -13.28
N GLN A 59 12.11 -16.34 -13.26
CA GLN A 59 11.52 -16.81 -11.99
C GLN A 59 12.54 -17.62 -11.16
N SER A 60 13.41 -18.38 -11.83
CA SER A 60 14.49 -19.12 -11.18
C SER A 60 15.53 -18.18 -10.58
N ARG A 61 15.87 -17.06 -11.25
CA ARG A 61 16.77 -16.05 -10.68
C ARG A 61 16.19 -15.46 -9.40
N LEU A 62 14.93 -15.01 -9.40
CA LEU A 62 14.30 -14.50 -8.19
C LEU A 62 14.27 -15.55 -7.08
N ALA A 63 13.96 -16.80 -7.42
CA ALA A 63 13.94 -17.89 -6.45
C ALA A 63 15.31 -18.12 -5.79
N LEU A 64 16.40 -18.00 -6.55
CA LEU A 64 17.77 -18.06 -6.03
C LEU A 64 18.05 -16.90 -5.06
N GLU A 65 17.69 -15.66 -5.41
CA GLU A 65 17.91 -14.47 -4.55
C GLU A 65 17.22 -14.59 -3.19
N ILE A 66 16.00 -15.15 -3.17
CA ILE A 66 15.22 -15.33 -1.94
C ILE A 66 15.38 -16.73 -1.32
N ASN A 67 16.31 -17.54 -1.84
CA ASN A 67 16.62 -18.90 -1.38
C ASN A 67 15.41 -19.84 -1.26
N VAL A 68 14.65 -19.99 -2.35
CA VAL A 68 13.49 -20.89 -2.45
C VAL A 68 13.49 -21.69 -3.74
N ASN A 69 12.62 -22.70 -3.82
CA ASN A 69 12.40 -23.45 -5.06
C ASN A 69 11.73 -22.56 -6.13
N PRO A 70 12.15 -22.59 -7.42
CA PRO A 70 11.51 -21.85 -8.52
C PRO A 70 9.99 -22.04 -8.64
N ALA A 71 9.48 -23.22 -8.29
CA ALA A 71 8.04 -23.50 -8.27
C ALA A 71 7.28 -22.60 -7.26
N TYR A 72 7.93 -22.16 -6.18
CA TYR A 72 7.32 -21.23 -5.22
C TYR A 72 7.04 -19.87 -5.87
N VAL A 73 8.03 -19.29 -6.56
CA VAL A 73 7.89 -18.03 -7.31
C VAL A 73 6.82 -18.17 -8.40
N SER A 74 6.84 -19.28 -9.15
CA SER A 74 5.83 -19.55 -10.17
C SER A 74 4.41 -19.54 -9.59
N ARG A 75 4.20 -20.21 -8.44
CA ARG A 75 2.91 -20.25 -7.76
C ARG A 75 2.48 -18.90 -7.19
N ILE A 76 3.42 -18.05 -6.74
CA ILE A 76 3.11 -16.67 -6.34
C ILE A 76 2.62 -15.89 -7.55
N GLU A 77 3.41 -15.86 -8.63
CA GLU A 77 3.07 -15.07 -9.82
C GLU A 77 1.80 -15.56 -10.53
N SER A 78 1.41 -16.83 -10.33
CA SER A 78 0.15 -17.39 -10.83
C SER A 78 -1.00 -17.31 -9.81
N CYS A 79 -0.87 -16.53 -8.72
CA CYS A 79 -1.86 -16.38 -7.65
C CYS A 79 -2.26 -17.69 -6.92
N LYS A 80 -1.49 -18.78 -7.09
CA LYS A 80 -1.73 -20.10 -6.46
C LYS A 80 -1.12 -20.22 -5.07
N LYS A 81 -0.34 -19.22 -4.63
CA LYS A 81 0.23 -19.13 -3.29
C LYS A 81 0.36 -17.66 -2.90
N ILE A 82 -0.11 -17.32 -1.71
CA ILE A 82 0.16 -16.03 -1.08
C ILE A 82 1.40 -16.22 -0.20
N PRO A 83 2.47 -15.43 -0.40
CA PRO A 83 3.66 -15.50 0.44
C PRO A 83 3.36 -14.98 1.85
N THR A 84 4.14 -15.44 2.82
CA THR A 84 4.10 -14.87 4.18
C THR A 84 4.68 -13.46 4.18
N VAL A 85 4.41 -12.68 5.23
CA VAL A 85 5.01 -11.34 5.38
C VAL A 85 6.54 -11.40 5.32
N TYR A 86 7.15 -12.40 5.97
CA TYR A 86 8.59 -12.66 5.88
C TYR A 86 9.07 -12.81 4.43
N MET A 87 8.36 -13.59 3.61
CA MET A 87 8.72 -13.75 2.20
C MET A 87 8.48 -12.49 1.37
N ILE A 88 7.48 -11.68 1.71
CA ILE A 88 7.28 -10.36 1.09
C ILE A 88 8.50 -9.46 1.36
N SER A 89 8.98 -9.40 2.60
CA SER A 89 10.20 -8.65 2.94
C SER A 89 11.43 -9.15 2.18
N ARG A 90 11.64 -10.47 2.11
CA ARG A 90 12.76 -11.04 1.32
C ARG A 90 12.69 -10.69 -0.16
N ILE A 91 11.49 -10.68 -0.74
CA ILE A 91 11.29 -10.29 -2.14
C ILE A 91 11.54 -8.79 -2.33
N ALA A 92 11.05 -7.95 -1.42
CA ALA A 92 11.24 -6.50 -1.46
C ALA A 92 12.74 -6.13 -1.36
N GLU A 93 13.45 -6.76 -0.42
CA GLU A 93 14.89 -6.64 -0.24
C GLU A 93 15.65 -7.04 -1.52
N ALA A 94 15.35 -8.21 -2.10
CA ALA A 94 15.97 -8.66 -3.35
C ALA A 94 15.70 -7.70 -4.53
N PHE A 95 14.58 -6.98 -4.49
CA PHE A 95 14.24 -5.99 -5.51
C PHE A 95 14.72 -4.58 -5.21
N GLU A 96 15.25 -4.31 -4.01
CA GLU A 96 15.61 -2.97 -3.52
C GLU A 96 14.42 -2.00 -3.56
N VAL A 97 13.25 -2.47 -3.09
CA VAL A 97 12.03 -1.67 -2.96
C VAL A 97 11.47 -1.81 -1.55
N GLU A 98 10.56 -0.90 -1.18
CA GLU A 98 9.85 -1.00 0.09
C GLU A 98 8.75 -2.08 0.01
N GLU A 99 8.47 -2.82 1.09
CA GLU A 99 7.49 -3.91 1.08
C GLU A 99 6.11 -3.46 0.63
N TYR A 100 5.69 -2.27 1.05
CA TYR A 100 4.37 -1.74 0.69
C TYR A 100 4.24 -1.51 -0.83
N GLU A 101 5.34 -1.29 -1.55
CA GLU A 101 5.35 -1.09 -3.00
C GLU A 101 5.01 -2.37 -3.77
N LEU A 102 5.17 -3.54 -3.13
CA LEU A 102 4.72 -4.82 -3.68
C LEU A 102 3.19 -4.97 -3.64
N LEU A 103 2.50 -4.16 -2.83
CA LEU A 103 1.05 -4.20 -2.62
C LEU A 103 0.31 -3.04 -3.31
N LEU A 104 1.02 -2.24 -4.11
CA LEU A 104 0.43 -1.17 -4.92
C LEU A 104 0.16 -1.69 -6.34
N ASP A 105 -1.03 -1.39 -6.85
CA ASP A 105 -1.33 -1.56 -8.26
C ASP A 105 -0.71 -0.42 -9.10
N ASP A 106 -0.62 -0.63 -10.41
CA ASP A 106 0.01 0.33 -11.33
C ASP A 106 -0.72 1.69 -11.34
N ALA A 107 -2.03 1.71 -11.08
CA ALA A 107 -2.80 2.94 -10.98
C ALA A 107 -2.40 3.78 -9.76
N LYS A 108 -2.22 3.15 -8.59
CA LYS A 108 -1.71 3.83 -7.38
C LYS A 108 -0.29 4.33 -7.58
N LEU A 109 0.59 3.54 -8.20
CA LEU A 109 1.97 3.97 -8.49
C LEU A 109 2.03 5.12 -9.50
N ALA A 110 1.09 5.17 -10.45
CA ALA A 110 1.00 6.28 -11.40
C ALA A 110 0.45 7.57 -10.77
N SER A 111 -0.22 7.47 -9.61
CA SER A 111 -0.89 8.59 -8.97
C SER A 111 0.07 9.73 -8.60
N PRO A 112 -0.36 11.00 -8.75
CA PRO A 112 0.44 12.15 -8.32
C PRO A 112 0.80 12.10 -6.83
N ASP A 113 -0.11 11.60 -5.99
CA ASP A 113 0.08 11.52 -4.54
C ASP A 113 1.21 10.55 -4.17
N TYR A 114 1.23 9.35 -4.76
CA TYR A 114 2.33 8.41 -4.56
C TYR A 114 3.66 9.03 -5.02
N LYS A 115 3.73 9.61 -6.22
CA LYS A 115 4.95 10.23 -6.74
C LYS A 115 5.45 11.35 -5.85
N LYS A 116 4.54 12.22 -5.37
CA LYS A 116 4.86 13.31 -4.45
C LYS A 116 5.41 12.77 -3.12
N ASN A 117 4.73 11.79 -2.52
CA ASN A 117 5.16 11.20 -1.25
C ASN A 117 6.50 10.46 -1.38
N LYS A 118 6.72 9.73 -2.48
CA LYS A 118 8.00 9.07 -2.77
C LYS A 118 9.14 10.09 -2.88
N ILE A 119 8.93 11.20 -3.59
CA ILE A 119 9.91 12.31 -3.65
C ILE A 119 10.19 12.87 -2.25
N ILE A 120 9.16 13.15 -1.46
CA ILE A 120 9.32 13.68 -0.10
C ILE A 120 10.15 12.72 0.76
N ASN A 121 9.89 11.42 0.70
CA ASN A 121 10.65 10.43 1.48
C ASN A 121 12.11 10.36 1.03
N ILE A 122 12.37 10.32 -0.28
CA ILE A 122 13.73 10.39 -0.83
C ILE A 122 14.48 11.62 -0.30
N LEU A 123 13.82 12.78 -0.27
CA LEU A 123 14.44 14.01 0.26
C LEU A 123 14.66 13.95 1.78
N LYS A 124 13.78 13.32 2.56
CA LYS A 124 13.95 13.19 4.02
C LYS A 124 15.11 12.27 4.40
N GLU A 125 15.33 11.21 3.64
CA GLU A 125 16.35 10.19 3.90
C GLU A 125 17.72 10.55 3.28
N SER A 126 17.77 11.60 2.47
CA SER A 126 18.99 12.02 1.78
C SER A 126 19.97 12.77 2.68
N SER A 127 21.27 12.55 2.44
CA SER A 127 22.33 13.31 3.10
C SER A 127 22.29 14.81 2.74
N PRO A 128 22.84 15.70 3.60
CA PRO A 128 22.92 17.14 3.29
C PRO A 128 23.60 17.44 1.94
N SER A 129 24.63 16.67 1.58
CA SER A 129 25.33 16.80 0.30
C SER A 129 24.41 16.52 -0.90
N ASN A 130 23.59 15.46 -0.82
CA ASN A 130 22.64 15.13 -1.86
C ASN A 130 21.57 16.21 -2.02
N ILE A 131 21.07 16.78 -0.91
CA ILE A 131 20.11 17.87 -0.95
C ILE A 131 20.66 19.11 -1.66
N ASN A 132 21.92 19.46 -1.41
CA ASN A 132 22.58 20.58 -2.08
C ASN A 132 22.70 20.36 -3.61
N ILE A 133 22.79 19.12 -4.06
CA ILE A 133 22.79 18.77 -5.49
C ILE A 133 21.36 18.82 -6.06
N TYR A 134 20.37 18.27 -5.35
CA TYR A 134 19.00 18.19 -5.85
C TYR A 134 18.32 19.56 -5.95
N PHE A 135 18.57 20.44 -4.98
CA PHE A 135 17.90 21.73 -4.87
C PHE A 135 18.01 22.61 -6.13
N PRO A 136 19.20 22.90 -6.69
CA PRO A 136 19.31 23.72 -7.90
C PRO A 136 18.63 23.06 -9.11
N LEU A 137 18.69 21.74 -9.22
CA LEU A 137 18.11 20.98 -10.33
C LEU A 137 16.58 21.06 -10.32
N ILE A 138 15.96 20.77 -9.16
CA ILE A 138 14.51 20.86 -8.96
C ILE A 138 14.03 22.30 -9.19
N SER A 139 14.77 23.28 -8.68
CA SER A 139 14.45 24.71 -8.83
C SER A 139 14.47 25.14 -10.30
N ALA A 140 15.49 24.72 -11.05
CA ALA A 140 15.62 25.01 -12.48
C ALA A 140 14.46 24.40 -13.29
N LEU A 141 14.16 23.12 -13.07
CA LEU A 141 13.05 22.42 -13.72
C LEU A 141 11.70 23.07 -13.42
N HIS A 142 11.47 23.49 -12.17
CA HIS A 142 10.24 24.17 -11.77
C HIS A 142 10.10 25.53 -12.48
N LYS A 143 11.20 26.27 -12.61
CA LYS A 143 11.24 27.57 -13.30
C LYS A 143 10.98 27.44 -14.80
N ASP A 144 11.60 26.48 -15.48
CA ASP A 144 11.39 26.24 -16.92
C ASP A 144 9.92 25.89 -17.23
N ARG A 145 9.32 25.02 -16.41
CA ARG A 145 7.91 24.65 -16.56
C ARG A 145 6.95 25.84 -16.42
N LYS A 146 7.26 26.81 -15.55
CA LYS A 146 6.46 28.05 -15.42
C LYS A 146 6.60 28.97 -16.62
N ARG A 147 7.76 28.99 -17.29
CA ARG A 147 8.00 29.79 -18.49
C ARG A 147 7.22 29.26 -19.69
N LYS A 148 7.24 27.94 -19.92
CA LYS A 148 6.51 27.28 -21.03
C LYS A 148 4.98 27.30 -20.91
N ARG A 149 4.44 27.76 -19.77
CA ARG A 149 2.99 27.87 -19.53
C ARG A 149 2.44 29.29 -19.77
N LYS A 150 3.31 30.26 -20.00
CA LYS A 150 2.95 31.61 -20.46
C LYS A 150 3.09 31.67 -21.98
#